data_AF-A0A6G2Q472-F1
#
_entry.id   AF-A0A6G2Q472-F1
#
_cell.length_a   1.000
_cell.length_b   1.000
_cell.length_c   1.000
_cell.angle_alpha   90.00
_cell.angle_beta   90.00
_cell.angle_gamma   90.00
#
_symmetry.space_group_name_H-M   'P 1'
#
loop_
_entity.id
_entity.type
_entity.pdbx_description
1 polymer ?
#
loop_
_entity_poly.entity_id
_entity_poly.type
_entity_poly.pdbx_seq_one_letter_code
_entity_poly.pdbx_strand_id
1 'polypeptide(L)'
;MVVANQAATLDVLSVGRFSPGIGAGWSAEEFAALGVPFAGRGRRTDEYLTAMRILWGEDPASFIGEFSRFDAIRAAPKPLHGARLPVLIGGNSNIALRRAATLAEGWYGFNVPVTDIPERITALVSRDPVHAT
;
A
#
# COMPACT_ATOMS: atom_id res chain seq x y z
N MET A 1 -6.57 6.15 -9.42
CA MET A 1 -5.79 6.69 -10.55
C MET A 1 -4.91 7.88 -10.16
N VAL A 2 -5.44 8.96 -9.56
CA VAL A 2 -4.65 10.16 -9.23
C VAL A 2 -3.37 9.86 -8.44
N VAL A 3 -3.49 9.13 -7.32
CA VAL A 3 -2.32 8.75 -6.49
C VAL A 3 -1.32 7.88 -7.24
N ALA A 4 -1.80 7.00 -8.14
CA ALA A 4 -0.91 6.16 -8.97
C ALA A 4 -0.04 7.02 -9.90
N ASN A 5 -0.64 8.00 -10.57
CA ASN A 5 0.07 8.91 -11.46
C ASN A 5 1.04 9.80 -10.67
N GLN A 6 0.59 10.36 -9.54
CA GLN A 6 1.46 11.19 -8.68
C GLN A 6 2.68 10.40 -8.17
N ALA A 7 2.47 9.16 -7.71
CA ALA A 7 3.56 8.30 -7.27
C ALA A 7 4.54 7.98 -8.41
N ALA A 8 4.04 7.66 -9.60
CA ALA A 8 4.88 7.40 -10.77
C ALA A 8 5.66 8.64 -11.21
N THR A 9 5.01 9.81 -11.22
CA THR A 9 5.67 11.09 -11.51
C THR A 9 6.77 11.40 -10.50
N LEU A 10 6.51 11.22 -9.20
CA LEU A 10 7.51 11.44 -8.16
C LEU A 10 8.68 10.45 -8.29
N ASP A 11 8.42 9.18 -8.59
CA ASP A 11 9.47 8.19 -8.83
C ASP A 11 10.36 8.58 -10.00
N VAL A 12 9.78 8.98 -11.14
CA VAL A 12 10.53 9.45 -12.31
C VAL A 12 11.33 10.72 -12.00
N LEU A 13 10.70 11.74 -11.41
CA LEU A 13 11.36 13.01 -11.09
C LEU A 13 12.44 12.87 -10.02
N SER A 14 12.28 11.91 -9.10
CA SER A 14 13.27 11.62 -8.07
C SER A 14 14.38 10.70 -8.55
N VAL A 15 14.31 10.20 -9.80
CA VAL A 15 15.25 9.22 -10.37
C VAL A 15 15.29 7.94 -9.53
N GLY A 16 14.12 7.41 -9.16
CA GLY A 16 13.99 6.14 -8.45
C GLY A 16 14.26 6.20 -6.95
N ARG A 17 14.33 7.41 -6.36
CA ARG A 17 14.59 7.61 -4.92
C ARG A 17 13.31 7.67 -4.10
N PHE A 18 12.15 7.59 -4.72
CA PHE A 18 10.86 7.64 -4.05
C PHE A 18 10.41 6.24 -3.63
N SER A 19 9.88 6.12 -2.42
CA SER A 19 9.20 4.92 -1.93
C SER A 19 7.95 5.33 -1.16
N PRO A 20 6.73 5.09 -1.71
CA PRO A 20 5.51 5.49 -1.03
C PRO A 20 5.29 4.71 0.26
N GLY A 21 5.08 5.44 1.36
CA GLY A 21 4.52 4.90 2.60
C GLY A 21 3.00 4.88 2.54
N ILE A 22 2.38 3.72 2.80
CA ILE A 22 0.94 3.53 2.75
C ILE A 22 0.42 3.05 4.10
N GLY A 23 -0.59 3.75 4.62
CA GLY A 23 -1.34 3.37 5.81
C GLY A 23 -2.83 3.27 5.51
N ALA A 24 -3.55 2.45 6.26
CA ALA A 24 -4.99 2.26 6.08
C ALA A 24 -5.86 3.38 6.69
N GLY A 25 -5.24 4.36 7.36
CA GLY A 25 -5.92 5.42 8.08
C GLY A 25 -6.43 4.98 9.47
N TRP A 26 -6.50 5.93 10.39
CA TRP A 26 -6.82 5.69 11.80
C TRP A 26 -8.01 6.52 12.31
N SER A 27 -8.27 7.70 11.73
CA SER A 27 -9.37 8.58 12.16
C SER A 27 -10.66 8.22 11.42
N ALA A 28 -11.72 7.95 12.18
CA ALA A 28 -13.05 7.76 11.60
C ALA A 28 -13.66 9.09 11.14
N GLU A 29 -13.27 10.19 11.77
CA GLU A 29 -13.70 11.56 11.49
C GLU A 29 -13.18 12.04 10.13
N GLU A 30 -11.90 11.78 9.81
CA GLU A 30 -11.34 12.07 8.48
C GLU A 30 -12.07 11.30 7.38
N PHE A 31 -12.37 10.03 7.63
CA PHE A 31 -13.15 9.19 6.71
C PHE A 31 -14.56 9.73 6.50
N ALA A 32 -15.24 10.14 7.59
CA ALA A 32 -16.56 10.75 7.53
C ALA A 32 -16.54 12.08 6.76
N ALA A 33 -15.52 12.93 6.97
CA ALA A 33 -15.34 14.19 6.25
C ALA A 33 -15.15 14.00 4.74
N LEU A 34 -14.56 12.88 4.33
CA LEU A 34 -14.39 12.49 2.93
C LEU A 34 -15.57 11.68 2.36
N GLY A 35 -16.58 11.38 3.18
CA GLY A 35 -17.73 10.55 2.77
C GLY A 35 -17.37 9.08 2.51
N VAL A 36 -16.28 8.58 3.08
CA VAL A 36 -15.79 7.20 2.89
C VAL A 36 -16.07 6.37 4.15
N PRO A 37 -16.63 5.14 4.04
CA PRO A 37 -16.82 4.29 5.21
C PRO A 37 -15.49 3.92 5.89
N PHE A 38 -15.40 4.14 7.20
CA PHE A 38 -14.24 3.73 8.00
C PHE A 38 -14.12 2.20 8.11
N ALA A 39 -15.26 1.50 8.14
CA ALA A 39 -15.31 0.06 8.03
C ALA A 39 -14.78 -0.38 6.66
N GLY A 40 -14.00 -1.47 6.65
CA GLY A 40 -13.39 -2.00 5.44
C GLY A 40 -12.19 -1.22 4.90
N ARG A 41 -11.72 -0.16 5.59
CA ARG A 41 -10.57 0.65 5.14
C ARG A 41 -9.34 -0.18 4.79
N GLY A 42 -9.01 -1.22 5.56
CA GLY A 42 -7.89 -2.11 5.27
C GLY A 42 -8.03 -2.85 3.93
N ARG A 43 -9.22 -3.44 3.67
CA ARG A 43 -9.49 -4.12 2.38
C ARG A 43 -9.44 -3.14 1.21
N ARG A 44 -9.96 -1.92 1.43
CA ARG A 44 -9.91 -0.85 0.43
C ARG A 44 -8.48 -0.43 0.11
N THR A 45 -7.63 -0.30 1.13
CA THR A 45 -6.20 -0.03 0.95
C THR A 45 -5.50 -1.15 0.18
N ASP A 46 -5.79 -2.42 0.51
CA ASP A 46 -5.24 -3.57 -0.21
C ASP A 46 -5.62 -3.52 -1.69
N GLU A 47 -6.90 -3.30 -1.98
CA GLU A 47 -7.41 -3.20 -3.36
C GLU A 47 -6.81 -2.01 -4.12
N TYR A 48 -6.73 -0.85 -3.48
CA TYR A 48 -6.12 0.34 -4.08
C TYR A 48 -4.66 0.09 -4.43
N LEU A 49 -3.90 -0.60 -3.57
CA LEU A 49 -2.52 -0.96 -3.87
C LEU A 49 -2.43 -1.92 -5.06
N THR A 50 -3.29 -2.94 -5.14
CA THR A 50 -3.38 -3.81 -6.32
C THR A 50 -3.68 -3.03 -7.59
N ALA A 51 -4.69 -2.16 -7.55
CA ALA A 51 -5.07 -1.30 -8.66
C ALA A 51 -3.92 -0.37 -9.11
N MET A 52 -3.18 0.22 -8.17
CA MET A 52 -2.00 1.03 -8.47
C MET A 52 -0.89 0.22 -9.13
N ARG A 53 -0.58 -0.98 -8.63
CA ARG A 53 0.44 -1.86 -9.24
C ARG A 53 0.08 -2.26 -10.67
N ILE A 54 -1.20 -2.50 -10.96
CA ILE A 54 -1.70 -2.74 -12.32
C ILE A 54 -1.48 -1.51 -13.20
N LEU A 55 -1.85 -0.31 -12.73
CA LEU A 55 -1.65 0.94 -13.48
C LEU A 55 -0.17 1.26 -13.74
N TRP A 56 0.73 0.87 -12.83
CA TRP A 56 2.18 1.01 -13.01
C TRP A 56 2.80 -0.07 -13.91
N GLY A 57 2.05 -1.11 -14.24
CA GLY A 57 2.46 -2.18 -15.16
C GLY A 57 2.24 -1.81 -16.63
N GLU A 58 1.95 -2.81 -17.45
CA GLU A 58 1.73 -2.65 -18.89
C GLU A 58 0.37 -2.01 -19.20
N ASP A 59 0.30 -1.37 -20.37
CA ASP A 59 -0.94 -0.84 -20.93
C ASP A 59 -1.42 -1.71 -22.10
N PRO A 60 -2.74 -1.75 -22.38
CA PRO A 60 -3.81 -1.11 -21.62
C PRO A 60 -4.11 -1.88 -20.32
N ALA A 61 -4.40 -1.14 -19.26
CA ALA A 61 -4.68 -1.68 -17.94
C ALA A 61 -6.20 -1.79 -17.70
N SER A 62 -6.64 -2.93 -17.18
CA SER A 62 -8.01 -3.17 -16.70
C SER A 62 -7.99 -3.73 -15.28
N PHE A 63 -8.96 -3.35 -14.47
CA PHE A 63 -9.13 -3.84 -13.11
C PHE A 63 -10.60 -3.80 -12.71
N ILE A 64 -11.07 -4.85 -12.04
CA ILE A 64 -12.42 -4.93 -11.47
C ILE A 64 -12.27 -5.39 -10.02
N GLY A 65 -12.45 -4.46 -9.09
CA GLY A 65 -12.49 -4.70 -7.66
C GLY A 65 -13.83 -4.30 -7.04
N GLU A 66 -13.92 -4.42 -5.72
CA GLU A 66 -15.09 -4.03 -4.94
C GLU A 66 -15.20 -2.50 -4.83
N PHE A 67 -14.07 -1.80 -4.74
CA PHE A 67 -13.98 -0.36 -4.48
C PHE A 67 -13.46 0.45 -5.67
N SER A 68 -12.87 -0.20 -6.68
CA SER A 68 -12.31 0.46 -7.86
C SER A 68 -12.43 -0.39 -9.11
N ARG A 69 -12.73 0.27 -10.22
CA ARG A 69 -12.85 -0.36 -11.53
C ARG A 69 -12.35 0.59 -12.62
N PHE A 70 -11.62 0.04 -13.59
CA PHE A 70 -11.26 0.71 -14.84
C PHE A 70 -11.09 -0.33 -15.95
N ASP A 71 -11.27 0.09 -17.20
CA ASP A 71 -11.19 -0.80 -18.35
C ASP A 71 -10.41 -0.18 -19.50
N ALA A 72 -9.45 -0.93 -20.01
CA ALA A 72 -8.62 -0.62 -21.17
C ALA A 72 -8.02 0.80 -21.18
N ILE A 73 -7.54 1.27 -20.01
CA ILE A 73 -6.96 2.61 -19.88
C ILE A 73 -5.45 2.61 -20.00
N ARG A 74 -4.88 3.78 -20.33
CA ARG A 74 -3.44 4.03 -20.29
C ARG A 74 -3.10 4.92 -19.10
N ALA A 75 -2.04 4.59 -18.39
CA ALA A 75 -1.54 5.39 -17.28
C ALA A 75 -0.07 5.74 -17.49
N ALA A 76 0.23 7.03 -17.56
CA ALA A 76 1.59 7.54 -17.75
C ALA A 76 1.87 8.71 -16.79
N PRO A 77 3.13 8.90 -16.36
CA PRO A 77 4.28 8.03 -16.64
C PRO A 77 4.18 6.68 -15.88
N LYS A 78 5.04 5.72 -16.24
CA LYS A 78 5.27 4.51 -15.43
C LYS A 78 6.41 4.80 -14.44
N PRO A 79 6.37 4.28 -13.20
CA PRO A 79 7.53 4.30 -12.32
C PRO A 79 8.72 3.59 -12.99
N LEU A 80 9.95 3.90 -12.61
CA LEU A 80 11.17 3.30 -13.14
C LEU A 80 11.20 1.79 -12.94
N HIS A 81 10.61 1.31 -11.84
CA HIS A 81 10.47 -0.12 -11.53
C HIS A 81 9.09 -0.70 -11.91
N GLY A 82 8.27 0.06 -12.64
CA GLY A 82 6.92 -0.32 -13.05
C GLY A 82 6.05 -0.79 -11.88
N ALA A 83 5.34 -1.91 -12.06
CA ALA A 83 4.50 -2.54 -11.03
C ALA A 83 5.26 -2.90 -9.73
N ARG A 84 6.60 -2.93 -9.75
CA ARG A 84 7.46 -3.23 -8.60
C ARG A 84 8.06 -1.99 -7.94
N LEU A 85 7.45 -0.82 -8.09
CA LEU A 85 7.79 0.35 -7.27
C LEU A 85 7.79 -0.05 -5.78
N PRO A 86 8.91 0.14 -5.03
CA PRO A 86 8.99 -0.27 -3.63
C PRO A 86 8.02 0.51 -2.74
N VAL A 87 7.13 -0.20 -2.06
CA VAL A 87 6.12 0.35 -1.15
C VAL A 87 6.49 -0.03 0.29
N LEU A 88 6.28 0.90 1.22
CA LEU A 88 6.35 0.64 2.66
C LEU A 88 4.95 0.64 3.26
N ILE A 89 4.63 -0.36 4.09
CA ILE A 89 3.33 -0.41 4.79
C ILE A 89 3.50 -0.04 6.25
N GLY A 90 2.70 0.92 6.71
CA GLY A 90 2.65 1.32 8.10
C GLY A 90 1.62 0.54 8.92
N GLY A 91 1.84 0.49 10.23
CA GLY A 91 0.90 -0.01 11.23
C GLY A 91 1.37 -1.29 11.94
N ASN A 92 0.87 -1.49 13.16
CA ASN A 92 1.39 -2.53 14.07
C ASN A 92 0.40 -3.68 14.33
N SER A 93 -0.88 -3.55 13.92
CA SER A 93 -1.84 -4.64 14.06
C SER A 93 -1.46 -5.86 13.20
N ASN A 94 -1.89 -7.06 13.57
CA ASN A 94 -1.65 -8.29 12.81
C ASN A 94 -2.08 -8.18 11.34
N ILE A 95 -3.18 -7.48 11.06
CA ILE A 95 -3.66 -7.24 9.68
C ILE A 95 -2.71 -6.29 8.93
N ALA A 96 -2.12 -5.30 9.59
CA ALA A 96 -1.14 -4.39 8.99
C ALA A 96 0.20 -5.10 8.70
N LEU A 97 0.67 -5.93 9.64
CA LEU A 97 1.86 -6.76 9.44
C LEU A 97 1.66 -7.76 8.30
N ARG A 98 0.47 -8.39 8.22
CA ARG A 98 0.11 -9.25 7.07
C ARG A 98 0.22 -8.50 5.75
N ARG A 99 -0.34 -7.29 5.68
CA ARG A 99 -0.31 -6.44 4.48
C ARG A 99 1.14 -6.10 4.10
N ALA A 100 1.96 -5.70 5.07
CA ALA A 100 3.37 -5.43 4.84
C ALA A 100 4.12 -6.67 4.29
N ALA A 101 3.89 -7.84 4.88
CA ALA A 101 4.56 -9.08 4.50
C ALA A 101 4.14 -9.66 3.14
N THR A 102 2.96 -9.28 2.64
CA THR A 102 2.36 -9.90 1.44
C THR A 102 2.20 -8.96 0.25
N LEU A 103 2.09 -7.64 0.46
CA LEU A 103 1.79 -6.68 -0.60
C LEU A 103 2.87 -5.59 -0.78
N ALA A 104 3.91 -5.59 0.03
CA ALA A 104 4.89 -4.50 0.08
C ALA A 104 6.33 -4.99 0.25
N GLU A 105 7.25 -4.06 0.05
CA GLU A 105 8.69 -4.30 0.08
C GLU A 105 9.30 -3.93 1.45
N GLY A 106 8.51 -3.33 2.34
CA GLY A 106 8.93 -3.07 3.70
C GLY A 106 7.80 -2.70 4.64
N TRP A 107 8.16 -2.63 5.93
CA TRP A 107 7.28 -2.25 7.02
C TRP A 107 7.81 -1.00 7.71
N TYR A 108 6.91 -0.07 8.03
CA TYR A 108 7.21 1.10 8.84
C TYR A 108 6.50 0.97 10.20
N GLY A 109 7.25 0.49 11.20
CA GLY A 109 6.79 0.41 12.58
C GLY A 109 6.78 1.78 13.23
N PHE A 110 5.59 2.27 13.57
CA PHE A 110 5.42 3.56 14.26
C PHE A 110 5.29 3.32 15.77
N ASN A 111 6.12 4.00 16.55
CA ASN A 111 6.07 3.97 18.01
C ASN A 111 6.14 2.55 18.61
N VAL A 112 6.99 1.70 18.03
CA VAL A 112 7.24 0.32 18.51
C VAL A 112 8.50 0.34 19.40
N PRO A 113 8.44 -0.14 20.65
CA PRO A 113 9.63 -0.29 21.48
C PRO A 113 10.67 -1.19 20.81
N VAL A 114 11.96 -0.85 20.96
CA VAL A 114 13.07 -1.63 20.37
C VAL A 114 13.03 -3.09 20.83
N THR A 115 12.56 -3.34 22.06
CA THR A 115 12.40 -4.68 22.63
C THR A 115 11.43 -5.57 21.85
N ASP A 116 10.46 -4.97 21.15
CA ASP A 116 9.38 -5.70 20.48
C ASP A 116 9.69 -5.90 18.98
N ILE A 117 10.70 -5.20 18.44
CA ILE A 117 11.10 -5.28 17.03
C ILE A 117 11.45 -6.72 16.59
N PRO A 118 12.20 -7.54 17.36
CA PRO A 118 12.51 -8.92 16.95
C PRO A 118 11.25 -9.76 16.71
N GLU A 119 10.21 -9.58 17.53
CA GLU A 119 8.93 -10.26 17.37
C GLU A 119 8.22 -9.82 16.09
N ARG A 120 8.20 -8.51 15.80
CA ARG A 120 7.60 -7.97 14.57
C ARG A 120 8.33 -8.45 13.31
N ILE A 121 9.66 -8.50 13.34
CA ILE A 121 10.46 -9.03 12.23
C ILE A 121 10.12 -10.51 12.00
N THR A 122 10.03 -11.32 13.07
CA THR A 122 9.65 -12.73 12.98
C THR A 122 8.27 -12.90 12.32
N ALA A 123 7.29 -12.08 12.71
CA ALA A 123 5.95 -12.10 12.12
C ALA A 123 5.95 -11.71 10.62
N LEU A 124 6.79 -10.74 10.23
CA LEU A 124 6.91 -10.32 8.83
C LEU A 124 7.61 -11.39 7.95
N VAL A 125 8.69 -12.00 8.45
CA VAL A 125 9.47 -13.01 7.71
C VAL A 125 8.69 -14.31 7.56
N SER A 126 8.00 -14.75 8.61
CA SER A 126 7.15 -15.95 8.56
C SER A 126 5.91 -15.77 7.67
N ARG A 127 5.55 -14.52 7.35
CA ARG A 127 4.25 -14.14 6.78
C ARG A 127 3.07 -14.62 7.63
N ASP A 128 3.31 -14.93 8.90
CA ASP A 128 2.31 -15.36 9.88
C ASP A 128 2.22 -14.34 11.03
N PRO A 129 1.25 -13.43 10.98
CA PRO A 129 1.11 -12.36 11.97
C PRO A 129 0.40 -12.80 13.24
N VAL A 130 0.00 -14.09 13.40
CA VAL A 130 -0.86 -14.54 14.51
C VAL A 130 -0.18 -14.43 15.89
N HIS A 131 1.13 -14.29 15.94
CA HIS A 131 1.91 -14.27 17.18
C HIS A 131 2.49 -12.90 17.57
N ALA A 132 2.13 -11.83 16.85
CA ALA A 132 2.60 -10.49 17.18
C ALA A 132 1.60 -9.84 18.16
N THR A 133 1.95 -9.78 19.44
CA THR A 133 1.09 -9.32 20.54
C THR A 133 0.75 -7.84 20.48
#